data_AF-H5YP23-F1
#
_entry.id   AF-H5YP23-F1
#
_cell.length_a   1.000
_cell.length_b   1.000
_cell.length_c   1.000
_cell.angle_alpha   90.00
_cell.angle_beta   90.00
_cell.angle_gamma   90.00
#
_symmetry.space_group_name_H-M   'P 1'
#
loop_
_entity.id
_entity.type
_entity.pdbx_description
1 polymer ?
#
loop_
_entity_poly.entity_id
_entity_poly.type
_entity_poly.pdbx_seq_one_letter_code
_entity_poly.pdbx_strand_id
1 'polypeptide(L)'
;MPQWPSASAEQFHALARRIIDEADAARSMFRRPSTKTNVTLGLMRTLDVPRTIALLKPLTARGDITLRLVDSDERADARIIAKSMLRADEHFVALWSERYVAALPPSHPLALKEKLRTADLAGVPLIDRCHCEQSAFFGRDPQARREIEVEVKREVGVAYRASVSLPDALKDLVGKLQKQKQKEKEKQKPARSMRRP
;
A
#
# COMPACT_ATOMS: atom_id res chain seq x y z
N MET A 1 11.76 -2.77 30.36
CA MET A 1 11.76 -1.86 29.19
C MET A 1 12.49 -2.55 28.06
N PRO A 2 11.90 -2.77 26.87
CA PRO A 2 12.57 -3.51 25.81
C PRO A 2 13.44 -2.58 24.96
N GLN A 3 14.75 -2.79 25.02
CA GLN A 3 15.77 -2.22 24.13
C GLN A 3 15.89 -3.06 22.86
N TRP A 4 15.87 -2.41 21.70
CA TRP A 4 16.32 -2.96 20.41
C TRP A 4 17.01 -1.83 19.63
N PRO A 5 18.12 -2.05 18.86
CA PRO A 5 18.86 -3.29 18.57
C PRO A 5 20.26 -3.35 19.23
N SER A 6 20.75 -4.56 19.50
CA SER A 6 22.18 -4.80 19.73
C SER A 6 22.94 -4.83 18.40
N ALA A 7 24.22 -4.44 18.38
CA ALA A 7 25.07 -4.48 17.18
C ALA A 7 25.07 -5.86 16.47
N SER A 8 24.80 -6.94 17.21
CA SER A 8 24.63 -8.30 16.69
C SER A 8 23.43 -8.44 15.74
N ALA A 9 22.35 -7.70 15.95
CA ALA A 9 21.16 -7.75 15.10
C ALA A 9 21.42 -7.16 13.70
N GLU A 10 22.24 -6.11 13.61
CA GLU A 10 22.61 -5.47 12.33
C GLU A 10 23.54 -6.37 11.51
N GLN A 11 24.53 -6.99 12.17
CA GLN A 11 25.45 -7.94 11.53
C GLN A 11 24.72 -9.18 11.01
N PHE A 12 23.82 -9.75 11.83
CA PHE A 12 23.00 -10.90 11.41
C PHE A 12 22.09 -10.55 10.23
N HIS A 13 21.46 -9.36 10.24
CA HIS A 13 20.62 -8.91 9.14
C HIS A 13 21.40 -8.76 7.83
N ALA A 14 22.63 -8.24 7.88
CA ALA A 14 23.49 -8.15 6.69
C ALA A 14 23.84 -9.53 6.13
N LEU A 15 24.17 -10.49 7.01
CA LEU A 15 24.46 -11.87 6.62
C LEU A 15 23.23 -12.58 6.04
N ALA A 16 22.07 -12.46 6.70
CA ALA A 16 20.81 -13.03 6.22
C ALA A 16 20.44 -12.51 4.83
N ARG A 17 20.69 -11.21 4.55
CA ARG A 17 20.42 -10.62 3.24
C ARG A 17 21.31 -11.23 2.15
N ARG A 18 22.59 -11.46 2.45
CA ARG A 18 23.52 -12.10 1.52
C ARG A 18 23.12 -13.54 1.20
N ILE A 19 22.70 -14.30 2.20
CA ILE A 19 22.22 -15.69 2.01
C ILE A 19 20.99 -15.72 1.11
N ILE A 20 20.05 -14.79 1.30
CA ILE A 20 18.86 -14.68 0.44
C ILE A 20 19.27 -14.35 -1.00
N ASP A 21 20.17 -13.38 -1.19
CA ASP A 21 20.65 -12.98 -2.52
C ASP A 21 21.39 -14.14 -3.23
N GLU A 22 22.21 -14.92 -2.51
CA GLU A 22 22.91 -16.10 -3.04
C GLU A 22 21.95 -17.25 -3.37
N ALA A 23 20.93 -17.47 -2.55
CA ALA A 23 19.88 -18.47 -2.82
C ALA A 23 19.05 -18.11 -4.06
N ASP A 24 18.71 -16.83 -4.25
CA ASP A 24 18.00 -16.34 -5.43
C ASP A 24 18.88 -16.46 -6.69
N ALA A 25 20.17 -16.14 -6.59
CA ALA A 25 21.13 -16.31 -7.69
C ALA A 25 21.25 -17.79 -8.12
N ALA A 26 21.43 -18.70 -7.17
CA ALA A 26 21.47 -20.14 -7.44
C ALA A 26 20.16 -20.62 -8.09
N ARG A 27 19.00 -20.18 -7.57
CA ARG A 27 17.68 -20.54 -8.12
C ARG A 27 17.51 -20.07 -9.56
N SER A 28 18.05 -18.90 -9.90
CA SER A 28 18.03 -18.37 -11.27
C SER A 28 18.87 -19.19 -12.26
N MET A 29 19.97 -19.80 -11.81
CA MET A 29 20.84 -20.63 -12.67
C MET A 29 20.16 -21.93 -13.10
N PHE A 30 19.25 -22.46 -12.29
CA PHE A 30 18.47 -23.67 -12.62
C PHE A 30 17.16 -23.37 -13.35
N ARG A 31 16.82 -22.09 -13.56
CA ARG A 31 15.59 -21.71 -14.25
C ARG A 31 15.78 -21.87 -15.76
N ARG A 32 15.32 -23.00 -16.31
CA ARG A 32 15.09 -23.18 -17.76
C ARG A 32 14.34 -21.97 -18.31
N PRO A 33 14.57 -21.53 -19.58
CA PRO A 33 13.82 -20.43 -20.20
C PRO A 33 12.36 -20.87 -20.29
N SER A 34 11.62 -20.55 -19.23
CA SER A 34 10.31 -21.08 -18.96
C SER A 34 9.30 -20.15 -19.58
N THR A 35 8.35 -20.76 -20.27
CA THR A 35 7.04 -20.23 -20.66
C THR A 35 6.65 -19.00 -19.85
N LYS A 36 6.30 -17.90 -20.56
CA LYS A 36 5.84 -16.64 -19.98
C LYS A 36 4.98 -16.89 -18.75
N THR A 37 5.40 -16.34 -17.61
CA THR A 37 4.66 -16.51 -16.35
C THR A 37 3.40 -15.66 -16.41
N ASN A 38 2.24 -16.31 -16.39
CA ASN A 38 0.97 -15.61 -16.27
C ASN A 38 0.79 -15.12 -14.83
N VAL A 39 0.56 -13.83 -14.66
CA VAL A 39 0.33 -13.19 -13.37
C VAL A 39 -1.01 -12.48 -13.42
N THR A 40 -1.93 -12.86 -12.55
CA THR A 40 -3.23 -12.20 -12.38
C THR A 40 -3.19 -11.28 -11.18
N LEU A 41 -3.44 -9.99 -11.39
CA LEU A 41 -3.43 -8.95 -10.37
C LEU A 41 -4.82 -8.32 -10.23
N GLY A 42 -5.39 -8.41 -9.04
CA GLY A 42 -6.65 -7.74 -8.70
C GLY A 42 -6.42 -6.27 -8.35
N LEU A 43 -7.20 -5.36 -8.92
CA LEU A 43 -7.11 -3.93 -8.67
C LEU A 43 -8.41 -3.42 -8.05
N MET A 44 -8.34 -2.68 -6.93
CA MET A 44 -9.52 -1.96 -6.45
C MET A 44 -9.85 -0.77 -7.36
N ARG A 45 -11.13 -0.42 -7.43
CA ARG A 45 -11.65 0.57 -8.39
C ARG A 45 -11.22 2.01 -8.14
N THR A 46 -10.88 2.34 -6.89
CA THR A 46 -10.56 3.71 -6.45
C THR A 46 -9.07 4.01 -6.45
N LEU A 47 -8.23 3.15 -7.04
CA LEU A 47 -6.78 3.38 -7.07
C LEU A 47 -6.40 4.65 -7.81
N ASP A 48 -5.34 5.29 -7.32
CA ASP A 48 -4.68 6.36 -8.05
C ASP A 48 -4.06 5.82 -9.35
N VAL A 49 -4.63 6.23 -10.49
CA VAL A 49 -4.25 5.74 -11.82
C VAL A 49 -2.77 6.03 -12.12
N PRO A 50 -2.22 7.23 -11.92
CA PRO A 50 -0.80 7.51 -12.17
C PRO A 50 0.15 6.61 -11.38
N ARG A 51 -0.07 6.44 -10.07
CA ARG A 51 0.75 5.54 -9.24
C ARG A 51 0.61 4.09 -9.64
N THR A 52 -0.60 3.65 -9.98
CA THR A 52 -0.84 2.28 -10.45
C THR A 52 -0.09 2.02 -11.74
N ILE A 53 -0.18 2.92 -12.73
CA ILE A 53 0.59 2.81 -13.98
C ILE A 53 2.09 2.76 -13.71
N ALA A 54 2.61 3.62 -12.83
CA ALA A 54 4.03 3.63 -12.47
C ALA A 54 4.48 2.28 -11.85
N LEU A 55 3.62 1.63 -11.06
CA LEU A 55 3.87 0.32 -10.48
C LEU A 55 3.79 -0.81 -11.52
N LEU A 56 2.83 -0.73 -12.45
CA LEU A 56 2.63 -1.76 -13.47
C LEU A 56 3.68 -1.71 -14.58
N LYS A 57 4.16 -0.52 -14.95
CA LYS A 57 5.15 -0.31 -16.01
C LYS A 57 6.38 -1.23 -15.94
N PRO A 58 7.08 -1.39 -14.80
CA PRO A 58 8.21 -2.32 -14.70
C PRO A 58 7.80 -3.80 -14.76
N LEU A 59 6.57 -4.15 -14.36
CA LEU A 59 6.05 -5.51 -14.49
C LEU A 59 5.72 -5.85 -15.94
N THR A 60 5.14 -4.91 -16.68
CA THR A 60 4.79 -5.09 -18.10
C THR A 60 6.01 -5.00 -19.02
N ALA A 61 7.09 -4.33 -18.59
CA ALA A 61 8.35 -4.26 -19.33
C ALA A 61 9.15 -5.57 -19.29
N ARG A 62 8.80 -6.49 -18.38
CA ARG A 62 9.42 -7.81 -18.26
C ARG A 62 8.87 -8.75 -19.33
N GLY A 63 9.71 -9.15 -20.27
CA GLY A 63 9.33 -10.10 -21.35
C GLY A 63 9.00 -11.52 -20.86
N ASP A 64 9.35 -11.85 -19.61
CA ASP A 64 9.07 -13.14 -18.97
C ASP A 64 7.68 -13.23 -18.32
N ILE A 65 6.86 -12.17 -18.38
CA ILE A 65 5.57 -12.07 -17.68
C ILE A 65 4.44 -11.71 -18.64
N THR A 66 3.28 -12.33 -18.44
CA THR A 66 2.01 -11.89 -19.03
C THR A 66 1.08 -11.47 -17.90
N LEU A 67 0.75 -10.18 -17.85
CA LEU A 67 -0.03 -9.59 -16.77
C LEU A 67 -1.52 -9.53 -17.16
N ARG A 68 -2.38 -10.13 -16.33
CA ARG A 68 -3.85 -10.03 -16.40
C ARG A 68 -4.33 -9.16 -15.25
N LEU A 69 -5.13 -8.14 -15.54
CA LEU A 69 -5.76 -7.30 -14.53
C LEU A 69 -7.22 -7.73 -14.35
N VAL A 70 -7.65 -7.91 -13.10
CA VAL A 70 -9.01 -8.30 -12.72
C VAL A 70 -9.55 -7.39 -11.63
N ASP A 71 -10.84 -7.48 -11.31
CA ASP A 71 -11.37 -6.78 -10.14
C ASP A 71 -10.73 -7.33 -8.85
N SER A 72 -10.61 -6.47 -7.85
CA SER A 72 -10.25 -6.85 -6.49
C SER A 72 -11.07 -7.99 -5.88
N ASP A 73 -12.31 -8.22 -6.31
CA ASP A 73 -13.14 -9.32 -5.78
C ASP A 73 -12.90 -10.66 -6.47
N GLU A 74 -12.28 -10.65 -7.65
CA GLU A 74 -11.96 -11.86 -8.41
C GLU A 74 -10.75 -12.61 -7.83
N ARG A 75 -10.61 -13.88 -8.23
CA ARG A 75 -9.42 -14.67 -7.89
C ARG A 75 -8.20 -14.12 -8.63
N ALA A 76 -7.17 -13.76 -7.87
CA ALA A 76 -5.91 -13.21 -8.36
C ALA A 76 -4.73 -13.75 -7.53
N ASP A 77 -3.52 -13.71 -8.09
CA ASP A 77 -2.29 -14.11 -7.41
C ASP A 77 -1.90 -13.08 -6.33
N ALA A 78 -2.20 -11.82 -6.61
CA ALA A 78 -2.06 -10.71 -5.67
C ALA A 78 -3.13 -9.65 -5.95
N ARG A 79 -3.38 -8.77 -4.99
CA ARG A 79 -4.37 -7.70 -5.08
C ARG A 79 -3.76 -6.38 -4.63
N ILE A 80 -3.96 -5.30 -5.37
CA ILE A 80 -3.64 -3.94 -4.93
C ILE A 80 -4.90 -3.33 -4.35
N ILE A 81 -4.94 -3.27 -3.02
CA ILE A 81 -6.15 -2.92 -2.27
C ILE A 81 -5.83 -1.97 -1.11
N ALA A 82 -6.86 -1.30 -0.62
CA ALA A 82 -6.80 -0.61 0.67
C ALA A 82 -6.70 -1.64 1.80
N LYS A 83 -6.02 -1.26 2.89
CA LYS A 83 -5.89 -2.10 4.08
C LYS A 83 -7.24 -2.55 4.67
N SER A 84 -8.30 -1.76 4.51
CA SER A 84 -9.66 -2.09 4.95
C SER A 84 -10.29 -3.26 4.19
N MET A 85 -9.77 -3.63 3.02
CA MET A 85 -10.28 -4.73 2.18
C MET A 85 -9.50 -6.04 2.36
N LEU A 86 -8.56 -6.08 3.31
CA LEU A 86 -7.70 -7.23 3.56
C LEU A 86 -8.51 -8.42 4.10
N ARG A 87 -8.32 -9.59 3.51
CA ARG A 87 -8.95 -10.84 3.99
C ARG A 87 -8.08 -11.52 5.05
N ALA A 88 -8.69 -12.33 5.90
CA ALA A 88 -8.01 -12.99 7.02
C ALA A 88 -6.89 -13.95 6.59
N ASP A 89 -6.96 -14.50 5.37
CA ASP A 89 -5.98 -15.42 4.78
C ASP A 89 -4.89 -14.72 3.94
N GLU A 90 -4.91 -13.38 3.88
CA GLU A 90 -4.02 -12.56 3.06
C GLU A 90 -2.97 -11.84 3.92
N HIS A 91 -1.73 -11.81 3.43
CA HIS A 91 -0.67 -10.95 3.96
C HIS A 91 -0.70 -9.60 3.25
N PHE A 92 -0.56 -8.52 4.01
CA PHE A 92 -0.58 -7.16 3.49
C PHE A 92 0.79 -6.51 3.53
N VAL A 93 1.24 -6.03 2.38
CA VAL A 93 2.44 -5.20 2.24
C VAL A 93 2.04 -3.83 1.73
N ALA A 94 2.04 -2.85 2.63
CA ALA A 94 1.68 -1.49 2.28
C ALA A 94 2.70 -0.86 1.32
N LEU A 95 2.20 -0.29 0.23
CA LEU A 95 2.96 0.36 -0.83
C LEU A 95 3.07 1.86 -0.60
N TRP A 96 1.94 2.54 -0.40
CA TRP A 96 1.91 3.99 -0.15
C TRP A 96 0.72 4.37 0.74
N SER A 97 0.74 5.60 1.25
CA SER A 97 -0.38 6.21 1.97
C SER A 97 -1.00 7.33 1.14
N GLU A 98 -2.32 7.40 1.11
CA GLU A 98 -3.05 8.48 0.46
C GLU A 98 -3.79 9.30 1.50
N ARG A 99 -3.83 10.62 1.29
CA ARG A 99 -4.58 11.55 2.12
C ARG A 99 -5.91 11.88 1.44
N TYR A 100 -6.99 11.85 2.20
CA TYR A 100 -8.27 12.37 1.72
C TYR A 100 -8.22 13.90 1.64
N VAL A 101 -8.84 14.44 0.60
CA VAL A 101 -9.02 15.87 0.38
C VAL A 101 -10.48 16.16 0.07
N ALA A 102 -10.99 17.30 0.52
CA ALA A 102 -12.31 17.76 0.13
C ALA A 102 -12.20 18.50 -1.22
N ALA A 103 -12.97 18.05 -2.22
CA ALA A 103 -13.17 18.79 -3.44
C ALA A 103 -14.40 19.69 -3.26
N LEU A 104 -14.18 21.00 -3.18
CA LEU A 104 -15.23 21.99 -2.97
C LEU A 104 -15.32 22.90 -4.21
N PRO A 105 -16.53 23.32 -4.62
CA PRO A 105 -16.68 24.43 -5.56
C PRO A 105 -15.95 25.68 -5.04
N PRO A 106 -15.35 26.52 -5.89
CA PRO A 106 -14.66 27.74 -5.45
C PRO A 106 -15.54 28.69 -4.63
N SER A 107 -16.86 28.69 -4.89
CA SER A 107 -17.85 29.51 -4.18
C SER A 107 -18.32 28.90 -2.84
N HIS A 108 -17.86 27.72 -2.47
CA HIS A 108 -18.34 27.04 -1.27
C HIS A 108 -17.75 27.69 0.00
N PRO A 109 -18.56 27.99 1.04
CA PRO A 109 -18.06 28.68 2.25
C PRO A 109 -16.90 27.97 2.95
N LEU A 110 -16.88 26.63 2.89
CA LEU A 110 -15.79 25.82 3.45
C LEU A 110 -14.46 25.94 2.68
N ALA A 111 -14.45 26.48 1.47
CA ALA A 111 -13.21 26.72 0.70
C ALA A 111 -12.33 27.81 1.34
N LEU A 112 -12.91 28.64 2.22
CA LEU A 112 -12.18 29.66 2.98
C LEU A 112 -11.39 29.09 4.16
N LYS A 113 -11.64 27.83 4.54
CA LYS A 113 -10.95 27.18 5.66
C LYS A 113 -9.74 26.39 5.14
N GLU A 114 -8.56 26.66 5.70
CA GLU A 114 -7.34 25.89 5.37
C GLU A 114 -7.41 24.44 5.87
N LYS A 115 -8.15 24.18 6.96
CA LYS A 115 -8.37 22.86 7.52
C LYS A 115 -9.85 22.65 7.78
N LEU A 116 -10.34 21.48 7.37
CA LEU A 116 -11.72 21.06 7.61
C LEU A 116 -11.74 20.02 8.73
N ARG A 117 -12.65 20.19 9.66
CA ARG A 117 -12.99 19.18 10.67
C ARG A 117 -14.26 18.47 10.21
N THR A 118 -14.52 17.27 10.72
CA THR A 118 -15.78 16.56 10.39
C THR A 118 -17.01 17.34 10.81
N ALA A 119 -16.95 18.07 11.93
CA ALA A 119 -18.02 18.95 12.35
C ALA A 119 -18.35 20.03 11.30
N ASP A 120 -17.38 20.48 10.51
CA ASP A 120 -17.60 21.47 9.45
C ASP A 120 -18.35 20.89 8.25
N LEU A 121 -18.35 19.56 8.08
CA LEU A 121 -19.07 18.83 7.03
C LEU A 121 -20.47 18.39 7.49
N ALA A 122 -20.82 18.59 8.77
CA ALA A 122 -22.12 18.21 9.30
C ALA A 122 -23.24 19.05 8.64
N GLY A 123 -24.20 18.37 8.02
CA GLY A 123 -25.34 19.01 7.34
C GLY A 123 -25.02 19.56 5.94
N VAL A 124 -23.78 19.45 5.47
CA VAL A 124 -23.41 19.81 4.10
C VAL A 124 -23.83 18.69 3.14
N PRO A 125 -24.45 18.99 1.98
CA PRO A 125 -24.72 17.97 0.97
C PRO A 125 -23.42 17.33 0.48
N LEU A 126 -23.27 16.02 0.68
CA LEU A 126 -22.12 15.24 0.22
C LEU A 126 -22.48 14.44 -1.03
N ILE A 127 -21.59 14.45 -2.01
CA ILE A 127 -21.66 13.56 -3.17
C ILE A 127 -20.95 12.27 -2.79
N ASP A 128 -21.73 11.21 -2.58
CA ASP A 128 -21.19 9.89 -2.30
C ASP A 128 -20.68 9.21 -3.58
N ARG A 129 -19.61 8.43 -3.43
CA ARG A 129 -19.12 7.52 -4.47
C ARG A 129 -19.51 6.11 -4.06
N CYS A 130 -20.60 5.61 -4.63
CA CYS A 130 -21.24 4.33 -4.30
C CYS A 130 -20.30 3.11 -4.37
N HIS A 131 -19.22 3.21 -5.15
CA HIS A 131 -18.21 2.15 -5.35
C HIS A 131 -16.87 2.46 -4.65
N CYS A 132 -16.86 3.42 -3.73
CA CYS A 132 -15.74 3.69 -2.86
C CYS A 132 -15.76 2.73 -1.67
N GLU A 133 -14.60 2.18 -1.33
CA GLU A 133 -14.45 1.26 -0.20
C GLU A 133 -14.59 1.96 1.16
N GLN A 134 -14.67 3.29 1.17
CA GLN A 134 -15.03 4.12 2.34
C GLN A 134 -16.43 4.73 2.23
N SER A 135 -17.27 4.27 1.29
CA SER A 135 -18.67 4.70 1.20
C SER A 135 -19.44 4.47 2.51
N ALA A 136 -19.18 3.38 3.25
CA ALA A 136 -19.77 3.17 4.58
C ALA A 136 -19.34 4.22 5.63
N PHE A 137 -18.18 4.86 5.44
CA PHE A 137 -17.63 5.87 6.35
C PHE A 137 -18.15 7.29 6.04
N PHE A 138 -18.31 7.62 4.75
CA PHE A 138 -18.80 8.94 4.30
C PHE A 138 -20.28 8.96 3.91
N GLY A 139 -20.90 7.79 3.80
CA GLY A 139 -22.25 7.58 3.31
C GLY A 139 -23.34 7.88 4.32
N ARG A 140 -24.59 7.69 3.88
CA ARG A 140 -25.84 8.07 4.57
C ARG A 140 -26.19 7.25 5.82
N ASP A 141 -25.24 6.74 6.60
CA ASP A 141 -25.59 6.17 7.91
C ASP A 141 -25.61 7.27 8.99
N PRO A 142 -26.79 7.71 9.46
CA PRO A 142 -26.90 8.75 10.48
C PRO A 142 -26.31 8.33 11.84
N GLN A 143 -26.05 7.03 12.10
CA GLN A 143 -25.48 6.54 13.36
C GLN A 143 -23.95 6.54 13.40
N ALA A 144 -23.26 6.71 12.27
CA ALA A 144 -21.80 6.69 12.18
C ALA A 144 -21.13 8.07 12.38
N ARG A 145 -21.84 9.06 12.92
CA ARG A 145 -21.31 10.40 13.22
C ARG A 145 -20.38 10.37 14.45
N ARG A 146 -19.18 9.83 14.28
CA ARG A 146 -18.09 10.04 15.25
C ARG A 146 -17.38 11.34 14.92
N GLU A 147 -17.02 12.11 15.95
CA GLU A 147 -16.08 13.22 15.82
C GLU A 147 -14.75 12.68 15.31
N ILE A 148 -14.33 13.15 14.12
CA ILE A 148 -13.09 12.72 13.49
C ILE A 148 -12.31 13.97 13.06
N GLU A 149 -11.04 14.05 13.45
CA GLU A 149 -10.09 14.94 12.78
C GLU A 149 -9.89 14.45 11.35
N VAL A 150 -10.17 15.31 10.35
CA VAL A 150 -10.01 14.95 8.93
C VAL A 150 -8.53 15.02 8.55
N GLU A 151 -7.73 14.13 9.13
CA GLU A 151 -6.49 13.64 8.53
C GLU A 151 -6.66 12.15 8.25
N VAL A 152 -7.71 11.80 7.49
CA VAL A 152 -7.94 10.42 7.09
C VAL A 152 -6.83 10.04 6.11
N LYS A 153 -6.05 9.01 6.47
CA LYS A 153 -5.06 8.38 5.61
C LYS A 153 -5.52 6.97 5.28
N ARG A 154 -5.52 6.60 4.00
CA ARG A 154 -5.65 5.20 3.60
C ARG A 154 -4.29 4.62 3.25
N GLU A 155 -4.01 3.42 3.75
CA GLU A 155 -2.86 2.63 3.30
C GLU A 155 -3.30 1.75 2.13
N VAL A 156 -2.61 1.91 1.00
CA VAL A 156 -2.78 1.05 -0.18
C VAL A 156 -1.60 0.08 -0.21
N GLY A 157 -1.87 -1.19 -0.44
CA GLY A 157 -0.87 -2.25 -0.36
C GLY A 157 -1.14 -3.41 -1.32
N VAL A 158 -0.14 -4.26 -1.46
CA VAL A 158 -0.29 -5.58 -2.09
C VAL A 158 -0.76 -6.56 -1.04
N ALA A 159 -1.88 -7.21 -1.29
CA ALA A 159 -2.38 -8.34 -0.53
C ALA A 159 -2.19 -9.63 -1.33
N TYR A 160 -1.69 -10.68 -0.68
CA TYR A 160 -1.51 -11.99 -1.30
C TYR A 160 -1.72 -13.11 -0.28
N ARG A 161 -2.20 -14.27 -0.72
CA ARG A 161 -2.42 -15.41 0.18
C ARG A 161 -1.10 -16.01 0.61
N ALA A 162 -0.95 -16.29 1.90
CA ALA A 162 0.24 -16.96 2.44
C ALA A 162 0.44 -18.36 1.85
N SER A 163 -0.66 -19.02 1.49
CA SER A 163 -0.68 -20.36 0.93
C SER A 163 -0.33 -20.43 -0.57
N VAL A 164 -0.20 -19.29 -1.24
CA VAL A 164 0.12 -19.22 -2.68
C VAL A 164 1.52 -18.65 -2.83
N SER A 165 2.43 -19.42 -3.42
CA SER A 165 3.75 -18.87 -3.75
C SER A 165 3.59 -17.78 -4.80
N LEU A 166 3.86 -16.54 -4.39
CA LEU A 166 3.94 -15.42 -5.32
C LEU A 166 4.90 -15.76 -6.48
N PRO A 167 4.55 -15.40 -7.72
CA PRO A 167 5.49 -15.39 -8.84
C PRO A 167 6.76 -14.63 -8.43
N ASP A 168 7.93 -15.12 -8.82
CA ASP A 168 9.21 -14.54 -8.40
C ASP A 168 9.30 -13.05 -8.73
N ALA A 169 8.69 -12.63 -9.84
CA ALA A 169 8.60 -11.23 -10.22
C ALA A 169 7.79 -10.34 -9.26
N LEU A 170 6.72 -10.89 -8.66
CA LEU A 170 5.95 -10.19 -7.63
C LEU A 170 6.73 -10.17 -6.30
N LYS A 171 7.48 -11.23 -5.98
CA LYS A 171 8.38 -11.24 -4.82
C LYS A 171 9.47 -10.18 -4.94
N ASP A 172 10.10 -10.06 -6.11
CA ASP A 172 11.10 -9.01 -6.39
C ASP A 172 10.49 -7.61 -6.20
N LEU A 173 9.27 -7.40 -6.70
CA LEU A 173 8.57 -6.13 -6.60
C LEU A 173 8.23 -5.80 -5.14
N VAL A 174 7.64 -6.73 -4.42
CA VAL A 174 7.30 -6.60 -2.99
C VAL A 174 8.55 -6.36 -2.17
N GLY A 175 9.64 -7.10 -2.41
CA GLY A 175 10.92 -6.92 -1.73
C GLY A 175 11.57 -5.56 -1.99
N LYS A 176 11.52 -5.07 -3.23
CA LYS A 176 11.99 -3.72 -3.58
C LYS A 176 11.19 -2.64 -2.86
N LEU A 177 9.86 -2.81 -2.78
CA LEU A 177 8.95 -1.85 -2.15
C LEU A 177 9.11 -1.86 -0.62
N GLN A 178 9.30 -3.02 0.01
CA GLN A 178 9.63 -3.13 1.43
C GLN A 178 10.97 -2.45 1.76
N LYS A 179 12.01 -2.65 0.93
CA LYS A 179 13.32 -1.98 1.08
C LYS A 179 13.20 -0.47 0.94
N GLN A 180 12.38 0.05 0.02
CA GLN A 180 12.12 1.49 -0.12
C GLN A 180 11.39 2.06 1.09
N LYS A 181 10.35 1.38 1.58
CA LYS A 181 9.59 1.83 2.75
C LYS A 181 10.44 1.84 4.02
N GLN A 182 11.39 0.90 4.15
CA GLN A 182 12.34 0.89 5.25
C GLN A 182 13.31 2.08 5.18
N LYS A 183 13.80 2.43 3.99
CA LYS A 183 14.61 3.65 3.77
C LYS A 183 13.85 4.95 4.04
N GLU A 184 12.56 5.02 3.69
CA GLU A 184 11.71 6.19 4.00
C GLU A 184 11.42 6.32 5.49
N LYS A 185 11.12 5.21 6.18
CA LYS A 185 10.97 5.18 7.66
C LYS A 185 12.25 5.60 8.38
N GLU A 186 13.41 5.23 7.84
CA GLU A 186 14.72 5.61 8.39
C GLU A 186 15.00 7.11 8.20
N LYS A 187 14.59 7.70 7.07
CA LYS A 187 14.68 9.14 6.81
C LYS A 187 13.67 10.00 7.60
N GLN A 188 12.53 9.45 8.01
CA GLN A 188 11.48 10.17 8.74
C GLN A 188 11.62 10.16 10.26
N LYS A 189 12.67 9.55 10.82
CA LYS A 189 13.00 9.66 12.24
C LYS A 189 13.53 11.07 12.52
N PRO A 190 12.78 11.97 13.21
CA PRO A 190 13.27 13.32 13.46
C PRO A 190 14.37 13.27 14.53
N ALA A 191 15.41 14.10 14.37
CA ALA A 191 16.37 14.41 15.41
C ALA A 191 15.62 15.02 16.62
N ARG A 192 15.35 14.22 17.65
CA ARG A 192 14.65 14.68 18.86
C ARG A 192 15.67 15.01 19.96
N SER A 193 15.92 16.31 20.07
CA SER A 193 16.34 17.11 21.23
C SER A 193 17.58 16.70 22.05
N MET A 194 18.68 17.44 21.85
CA MET A 194 19.51 17.92 22.95
C MET A 194 19.14 19.38 23.23
N ARG A 195 18.22 19.60 24.18
CA ARG A 195 18.13 20.84 24.95
C ARG A 195 18.46 20.49 26.40
N ARG A 196 19.67 20.95 26.79
CA ARG A 196 20.14 21.48 28.09
C ARG A 196 19.52 20.98 29.40
N PRO A 197 20.35 20.77 30.45
CA PRO A 197 20.16 21.45 31.72
C PRO A 197 20.68 22.90 31.66
#